data_AF-A0A525C9X1-F1
#
_entry.id   AF-A0A525C9X1-F1
#
_cell.length_a   1.000
_cell.length_b   1.000
_cell.length_c   1.000
_cell.angle_alpha   90.00
_cell.angle_beta   90.00
_cell.angle_gamma   90.00
#
_symmetry.space_group_name_H-M   'P 1'
#
loop_
_entity.id
_entity.type
_entity.pdbx_description
1 polymer ?
#
loop_
_entity_poly.entity_id
_entity_poly.type
_entity_poly.pdbx_seq_one_letter_code
_entity_poly.pdbx_strand_id
1 'polypeptide(L)'
;SFADGKSGTDLKDSIADLIPVPYRVRPVRAFLVPGEQLFPVVFVADTDPDFSDITGHAPAPGVYAAGDTLVAPGPGNLVHPSGYPFLGWATYSGATSADYVPGAIITVEGPLVLYPVWQLA
;
A
#
# COMPACT_ATOMS: atom_id res chain seq x y z
N SER A 1 30.96 -39.58 18.81
CA SER A 1 30.31 -40.05 17.58
C SER A 1 29.33 -39.01 17.10
N PHE A 2 29.30 -38.78 15.79
CA PHE A 2 28.42 -37.83 15.10
C PHE A 2 27.01 -38.40 14.86
N ALA A 3 26.06 -37.47 14.68
CA ALA A 3 24.71 -37.56 14.08
C ALA A 3 23.61 -38.27 14.92
N ASP A 4 22.33 -37.88 14.93
CA ASP A 4 21.56 -37.02 14.02
C ASP A 4 20.23 -36.61 14.69
N GLY A 5 19.57 -35.55 14.21
CA GLY A 5 18.11 -35.41 14.35
C GLY A 5 17.56 -34.42 15.38
N LYS A 6 17.90 -33.13 15.31
CA LYS A 6 16.89 -32.09 15.66
C LYS A 6 16.17 -31.67 14.38
N SER A 7 14.97 -32.20 14.19
CA SER A 7 14.03 -31.70 13.19
C SER A 7 13.69 -30.25 13.51
N GLY A 8 13.43 -29.43 12.48
CA GLY A 8 13.16 -27.99 12.56
C GLY A 8 11.89 -27.57 13.34
N THR A 9 11.39 -28.42 14.22
CA THR A 9 10.32 -28.20 15.20
C THR A 9 10.88 -27.77 16.56
N ASP A 10 12.04 -28.26 16.96
CA ASP A 10 12.57 -28.06 18.34
C ASP A 10 13.09 -26.62 18.59
N LEU A 11 13.48 -25.92 17.52
CA LEU A 11 13.79 -24.48 17.55
C LEU A 11 12.54 -23.61 17.63
N LYS A 12 11.37 -24.13 17.27
CA LYS A 12 10.08 -23.42 17.34
C LYS A 12 9.48 -23.46 18.75
N ASP A 13 9.83 -24.49 19.51
CA ASP A 13 9.34 -24.65 20.88
C ASP A 13 10.20 -23.85 21.87
N SER A 14 11.52 -23.75 21.65
CA SER A 14 12.42 -23.02 22.57
C SER A 14 12.26 -21.48 22.52
N ILE A 15 11.64 -20.93 21.46
CA ILE A 15 11.27 -19.50 21.36
C ILE A 15 9.93 -19.18 22.03
N ALA A 16 9.10 -20.20 22.30
CA ALA A 16 7.82 -20.02 22.97
C ALA A 16 7.98 -19.69 24.47
N ASP A 17 9.08 -20.13 25.08
CA ASP A 17 9.35 -19.99 26.52
C ASP A 17 10.03 -18.67 26.92
N LEU A 18 10.47 -17.85 25.96
CA LEU A 18 11.16 -16.57 26.24
C LEU A 18 10.25 -15.34 26.17
N ILE A 19 8.92 -15.52 26.19
CA ILE A 19 7.97 -14.41 26.12
C ILE A 19 7.23 -14.23 27.46
N PRO A 20 7.58 -13.21 28.26
CA PRO A 20 6.64 -12.62 29.21
C PRO A 20 5.68 -11.70 28.46
N VAL A 21 4.42 -12.12 28.34
CA VAL A 21 3.29 -11.26 27.95
C VAL A 21 2.90 -10.38 29.15
N PRO A 22 2.57 -9.09 28.96
CA PRO A 22 1.33 -8.76 28.26
C PRO A 22 1.35 -7.44 27.46
N TYR A 23 1.10 -7.52 26.16
CA TYR A 23 0.19 -6.59 25.49
C TYR A 23 -0.65 -7.38 24.46
N ARG A 24 -1.98 -7.34 24.64
CA ARG A 24 -2.94 -8.02 23.77
C ARG A 24 -2.98 -7.38 22.38
N VAL A 25 -3.14 -8.25 21.38
CA VAL A 25 -2.93 -8.05 19.95
C VAL A 25 -4.16 -7.45 19.25
N ARG A 26 -3.95 -6.53 18.29
CA ARG A 26 -4.56 -6.65 16.96
C ARG A 26 -3.41 -6.69 15.94
N PRO A 27 -3.40 -7.62 14.97
CA PRO A 27 -2.19 -7.97 14.25
C PRO A 27 -1.95 -6.99 13.10
N VAL A 28 -0.80 -6.34 13.07
CA VAL A 28 -0.20 -5.88 11.81
C VAL A 28 1.18 -6.51 11.75
N ARG A 29 1.34 -7.46 10.83
CA ARG A 29 2.61 -8.13 10.54
C ARG A 29 3.56 -7.09 9.96
N ALA A 30 4.37 -6.44 10.79
CA ALA A 30 5.50 -5.67 10.32
C ALA A 30 6.60 -6.65 9.89
N PHE A 31 6.74 -6.85 8.58
CA PHE A 31 7.82 -7.62 7.97
C PHE A 31 9.12 -6.82 8.10
N LEU A 32 9.97 -7.15 9.08
CA LEU A 32 11.34 -6.66 9.09
C LEU A 32 12.17 -7.58 8.19
N VAL A 33 12.31 -7.23 6.91
CA VAL A 33 13.23 -7.91 5.98
C VAL A 33 14.62 -7.28 6.15
N PRO A 34 15.64 -7.99 6.64
CA PRO A 34 16.95 -7.39 6.87
C PRO A 34 17.60 -6.94 5.57
N GLY A 35 17.76 -5.62 5.39
CA GLY A 35 18.44 -5.02 4.23
C GLY A 35 17.53 -4.59 3.08
N GLU A 36 16.22 -4.84 3.14
CA GLU A 36 15.27 -4.44 2.11
C GLU A 36 14.35 -3.35 2.65
N GLN A 37 14.51 -2.12 2.15
CA GLN A 37 13.66 -1.00 2.57
C GLN A 37 12.31 -1.12 1.86
N LEU A 38 11.26 -1.30 2.65
CA LEU A 38 9.89 -1.44 2.16
C LEU A 38 9.12 -0.13 2.29
N PHE A 39 8.37 0.22 1.25
CA PHE A 39 7.58 1.43 1.17
C PHE A 39 6.11 1.13 0.88
N PRO A 40 5.17 1.72 1.63
CA PRO A 40 3.75 1.61 1.32
C PRO A 40 3.39 2.51 0.14
N VAL A 41 2.54 2.00 -0.75
CA VAL A 41 1.85 2.78 -1.79
C VAL A 41 0.35 2.69 -1.52
N VAL A 42 -0.28 3.83 -1.29
CA VAL A 42 -1.70 3.93 -0.92
C VAL A 42 -2.44 4.78 -1.95
N PHE A 43 -3.55 4.28 -2.45
CA PHE A 43 -4.50 5.03 -3.28
C PHE A 43 -5.65 5.51 -2.39
N VAL A 44 -5.92 6.80 -2.39
CA VAL A 44 -7.05 7.34 -1.63
C VAL A 44 -8.27 7.50 -2.52
N ALA A 45 -9.45 7.48 -1.92
CA ALA A 45 -10.71 7.70 -2.63
C ALA A 45 -11.01 9.18 -2.85
N ASP A 46 -10.41 10.07 -2.05
CA ASP A 46 -10.82 11.46 -1.94
C ASP A 46 -9.62 12.41 -2.07
N THR A 47 -9.85 13.48 -2.83
CA THR A 47 -8.94 14.60 -3.07
C THR A 47 -9.49 15.93 -2.62
N ASP A 48 -10.79 16.01 -2.36
CA ASP A 48 -11.50 17.27 -2.28
C ASP A 48 -12.30 17.38 -0.98
N PRO A 49 -11.99 18.35 -0.09
CA PRO A 49 -12.79 18.59 1.10
C PRO A 49 -14.26 18.95 0.79
N ASP A 50 -14.59 19.32 -0.45
CA ASP A 50 -15.92 19.67 -0.91
C ASP A 50 -16.69 18.47 -1.52
N PHE A 51 -16.03 17.35 -1.84
CA PHE A 51 -16.67 16.16 -2.44
C PHE A 51 -16.72 14.98 -1.47
N SER A 52 -17.59 15.08 -0.46
CA SER A 52 -17.87 13.99 0.50
C SER A 52 -18.48 12.71 -0.10
N ASP A 53 -18.83 12.74 -1.38
CA ASP A 53 -19.74 11.76 -2.00
C ASP A 53 -19.09 10.92 -3.11
N ILE A 54 -17.75 10.88 -3.21
CA ILE A 54 -17.10 9.90 -4.10
C ILE A 54 -17.53 8.49 -3.68
N THR A 55 -18.06 7.74 -4.65
CA THR A 55 -18.57 6.39 -4.41
C THR A 55 -17.57 5.34 -4.89
N GLY A 56 -17.60 4.16 -4.27
CA GLY A 56 -16.69 3.07 -4.59
C GLY A 56 -15.47 2.99 -3.67
N HIS A 57 -14.46 2.26 -4.11
CA HIS A 57 -13.23 1.97 -3.40
C HIS A 57 -12.03 2.24 -4.32
N ALA A 58 -11.02 2.90 -3.77
CA ALA A 58 -9.74 3.01 -4.45
C ALA A 58 -9.11 1.63 -4.65
N PRO A 59 -8.14 1.50 -5.57
CA PRO A 59 -7.33 0.28 -5.68
C PRO A 59 -6.71 -0.12 -4.35
N ALA A 60 -6.50 -1.43 -4.16
CA ALA A 60 -5.91 -1.95 -2.94
C ALA A 60 -4.49 -1.35 -2.72
N PRO A 61 -4.14 -0.96 -1.49
CA PRO A 61 -2.79 -0.51 -1.18
C PRO A 61 -1.79 -1.68 -1.29
N GLY A 62 -0.52 -1.35 -1.50
CA GLY A 62 0.57 -2.31 -1.59
C GLY A 62 1.79 -1.90 -0.77
N VAL A 63 2.71 -2.84 -0.58
CA VAL A 63 4.03 -2.61 0.02
C VAL A 63 5.06 -3.13 -0.97
N TYR A 64 6.03 -2.29 -1.30
CA TYR A 64 7.01 -2.51 -2.35
C TYR A 64 8.42 -2.27 -1.82
N ALA A 65 9.43 -2.95 -2.37
CA ALA A 65 10.81 -2.64 -2.06
C ALA A 65 11.27 -1.36 -2.79
N ALA A 66 12.32 -0.73 -2.27
CA ALA A 66 12.97 0.38 -2.96
C ALA A 66 13.43 -0.03 -4.37
N GLY A 67 13.04 0.74 -5.39
CA GLY A 67 13.35 0.48 -6.80
C GLY A 67 12.37 -0.48 -7.50
N ASP A 68 11.41 -1.07 -6.79
CA ASP A 68 10.32 -1.82 -7.43
C ASP A 68 9.49 -0.90 -8.32
N THR A 69 8.90 -1.49 -9.36
CA THR A 69 7.98 -0.79 -10.26
C THR A 69 6.56 -1.29 -10.11
N LEU A 70 5.60 -0.39 -10.08
CA LEU A 70 4.18 -0.70 -10.26
C LEU A 70 3.60 -0.02 -11.49
N VAL A 71 2.57 -0.62 -12.08
CA VAL A 71 1.76 0.03 -13.11
C VAL A 71 0.65 0.79 -12.43
N ALA A 72 0.55 2.10 -12.71
CA ALA A 72 -0.49 2.97 -12.21
C ALA A 72 -1.86 2.40 -12.58
N PRO A 73 -2.68 1.99 -11.59
CA PRO A 73 -3.98 1.40 -11.88
C PRO A 73 -4.96 2.46 -12.38
N GLY A 74 -6.05 2.01 -13.00
CA GLY A 74 -7.23 2.86 -13.15
C GLY A 74 -7.87 3.21 -11.79
N PRO A 75 -9.03 3.87 -11.79
CA PRO A 75 -9.70 4.33 -10.57
C PRO A 75 -10.27 3.20 -9.69
N GLY A 76 -10.09 1.92 -10.06
CA GLY A 76 -10.79 0.81 -9.44
C GLY A 76 -12.28 0.92 -9.76
N ASN A 77 -13.11 1.03 -8.72
CA ASN A 77 -14.54 1.33 -8.84
C ASN A 77 -14.90 2.71 -8.30
N LEU A 78 -13.93 3.62 -8.16
CA LEU A 78 -14.21 5.02 -7.83
C LEU A 78 -15.03 5.68 -8.93
N VAL A 79 -16.08 6.38 -8.52
CA VAL A 79 -16.93 7.17 -9.41
C VAL A 79 -17.12 8.55 -8.79
N HIS A 80 -16.73 9.58 -9.55
CA HIS A 80 -17.02 10.95 -9.20
C HIS A 80 -18.53 11.22 -9.28
N PRO A 81 -19.16 11.85 -8.28
CA PRO A 81 -20.63 12.03 -8.23
C PRO A 81 -21.16 12.84 -9.42
N SER A 82 -20.40 13.82 -9.90
CA SER A 82 -20.74 14.61 -11.11
C SER A 82 -20.44 13.90 -12.44
N GLY A 83 -19.99 12.64 -12.42
CA GLY A 83 -19.65 11.88 -13.62
C GLY A 83 -18.37 12.35 -14.32
N TYR A 84 -17.50 13.10 -13.64
CA TYR A 84 -16.23 13.56 -14.20
C TYR A 84 -15.32 12.38 -14.54
N PRO A 85 -14.64 12.41 -15.70
CA PRO A 85 -13.75 11.34 -16.09
C PRO A 85 -12.47 11.38 -15.25
N PHE A 86 -12.00 10.19 -14.89
CA PHE A 86 -10.75 10.00 -14.18
C PHE A 86 -9.56 10.28 -15.11
N LEU A 87 -8.66 11.17 -14.68
CA LEU A 87 -7.45 11.53 -15.43
C LEU A 87 -6.22 10.73 -15.01
N GLY A 88 -6.16 10.31 -13.74
CA GLY A 88 -5.02 9.60 -13.20
C GLY A 88 -4.78 9.91 -11.72
N TRP A 89 -3.57 9.62 -11.25
CA TRP A 89 -3.17 9.80 -9.87
C TRP A 89 -2.14 10.92 -9.73
N ALA A 90 -2.25 11.70 -8.66
CA ALA A 90 -1.26 12.70 -8.27
C ALA A 90 -0.68 12.42 -6.89
N THR A 91 0.49 12.98 -6.63
CA THR A 91 1.22 12.88 -5.36
C THR A 91 0.75 13.91 -4.32
N TYR A 92 -0.16 14.81 -4.70
CA TYR A 92 -0.79 15.79 -3.83
C TYR A 92 -2.30 15.86 -4.10
N SER A 93 -3.09 16.16 -3.05
CA SER A 93 -4.55 16.10 -3.10
C SER A 93 -5.20 17.16 -4.01
N GLY A 94 -4.67 18.38 -4.04
CA GLY A 94 -5.24 19.49 -4.82
C GLY A 94 -4.87 19.51 -6.31
N ALA A 95 -4.46 18.38 -6.87
CA ALA A 95 -3.92 18.34 -8.22
C ALA A 95 -5.00 18.45 -9.29
N THR A 96 -4.79 19.34 -10.26
CA THR A 96 -5.63 19.46 -11.46
C THR A 96 -5.07 18.67 -12.64
N SER A 97 -3.87 18.11 -12.49
CA SER A 97 -3.20 17.27 -13.48
C SER A 97 -2.64 16.01 -12.82
N ALA A 98 -2.78 14.87 -13.49
CA ALA A 98 -2.23 13.61 -13.00
C ALA A 98 -0.70 13.53 -13.20
N ASP A 99 0.01 13.11 -12.15
CA ASP A 99 1.42 12.72 -12.23
C ASP A 99 1.55 11.35 -12.93
N TYR A 100 0.57 10.47 -12.71
CA TYR A 100 0.53 9.11 -13.23
C TYR A 100 -0.82 8.80 -13.86
N VAL A 101 -0.87 8.80 -15.19
CA VAL A 101 -2.04 8.31 -15.94
C VAL A 101 -2.15 6.78 -15.82
N PRO A 102 -3.35 6.18 -15.94
CA PRO A 102 -3.49 4.72 -15.94
C PRO A 102 -2.55 4.05 -16.95
N GLY A 103 -1.82 3.03 -16.51
CA GLY A 103 -0.82 2.34 -17.31
C GLY A 103 0.60 2.92 -17.23
N ALA A 104 0.79 4.09 -16.62
CA ALA A 104 2.13 4.64 -16.37
C ALA A 104 2.94 3.74 -15.42
N ILE A 105 4.26 3.71 -15.58
CA ILE A 105 5.16 3.00 -14.67
C ILE A 105 5.56 3.95 -13.55
N ILE A 106 5.40 3.51 -12.30
CA ILE A 106 5.81 4.20 -11.09
C ILE A 106 6.97 3.42 -10.49
N THR A 107 8.11 4.08 -10.29
CA THR A 107 9.22 3.52 -9.50
C THR A 107 9.06 3.92 -8.04
N VAL A 108 9.07 2.94 -7.14
CA VAL A 108 8.87 3.17 -5.71
C VAL A 108 10.20 3.44 -5.02
N GLU A 109 10.50 4.71 -4.80
CA GLU A 109 11.70 5.17 -4.09
C GLU A 109 11.41 5.60 -2.65
N GLY A 110 10.13 5.61 -2.26
CA GLY A 110 9.67 6.10 -0.96
C GLY A 110 8.19 5.80 -0.72
N PRO A 111 7.67 6.08 0.49
CA PRO A 111 6.24 5.99 0.77
C PRO A 111 5.45 6.91 -0.17
N LEU A 112 4.39 6.40 -0.77
CA LEU A 112 3.61 7.11 -1.76
C LEU A 112 2.13 7.10 -1.40
N VAL A 113 1.52 8.28 -1.38
CA VAL A 113 0.06 8.43 -1.31
C VAL A 113 -0.40 9.08 -2.60
N LEU A 114 -1.36 8.43 -3.25
CA LEU A 114 -1.84 8.79 -4.57
C LEU A 114 -3.31 9.20 -4.51
N TYR A 115 -3.55 10.39 -5.06
CA TYR A 115 -4.79 11.14 -5.01
C TYR A 115 -5.45 11.14 -6.39
N PRO A 116 -6.75 10.81 -6.52
CA PRO A 116 -7.40 10.73 -7.82
C PRO A 116 -7.62 12.11 -8.44
N VAL A 117 -7.17 12.32 -9.68
CA VAL A 117 -7.42 13.56 -10.43
C VAL A 117 -8.59 13.35 -11.38
N TRP A 118 -9.54 14.28 -11.33
CA TRP A 118 -10.74 14.27 -12.15
C TRP A 118 -10.75 15.45 -13.12
N GLN A 119 -11.28 15.26 -14.33
CA GLN A 119 -11.48 16.35 -15.27
C GLN A 119 -12.72 17.15 -14.85
N LEU A 120 -12.49 18.26 -14.18
CA LEU A 120 -13.55 19.22 -13.88
C LEU A 120 -14.15 19.78 -15.19
N ALA A 121 -15.46 20.03 -15.17
CA ALA A 121 -16.19 20.63 -16.28
C ALA A 121 -15.88 22.12 -16.48
#